data_AF-A0A3D4AVF0-F1
#
_entry.id   AF-A0A3D4AVF0-F1
#
_cell.length_a   1.000
_cell.length_b   1.000
_cell.length_c   1.000
_cell.angle_alpha   90.00
_cell.angle_beta   90.00
_cell.angle_gamma   90.00
#
_symmetry.space_group_name_H-M   'P 1'
#
loop_
_entity.id
_entity.type
_entity.pdbx_description
1 polymer ?
#
loop_
_entity_poly.entity_id
_entity_poly.type
_entity_poly.pdbx_seq_one_letter_code
_entity_poly.pdbx_strand_id
1 'polypeptide(L)'
;GLGIRWDSHIYADYTVPPHYDSMIGKLITYGENRDVAIARARNALNELVIDGIKTNTPLHKRILADENFKNGGTNIHYLEKKLGL
;
A
#
# COMPACT_ATOMS: atom_id res chain seq x y z
N GLY A 1 -8.85 6.64 10.56
CA GLY A 1 -8.26 6.40 11.90
C GLY A 1 -7.15 7.39 12.18
N LEU A 2 -6.61 7.41 13.40
CA LEU A 2 -5.50 8.31 13.77
C LEU A 2 -4.25 8.01 12.92
N GLY A 3 -3.70 9.05 12.27
CA GLY A 3 -2.51 8.92 11.44
C GLY A 3 -2.69 8.13 10.15
N ILE A 4 -3.94 7.95 9.68
CA ILE A 4 -4.27 7.31 8.40
C ILE A 4 -5.09 8.29 7.57
N ARG A 5 -4.64 8.54 6.34
CA ARG A 5 -5.33 9.33 5.31
C ARG A 5 -5.55 8.48 4.07
N TRP A 6 -6.75 8.51 3.53
CA TRP A 6 -7.14 7.83 2.29
C TRP A 6 -7.56 8.88 1.27
N ASP A 7 -6.79 9.00 0.19
CA ASP A 7 -7.12 9.87 -0.93
C ASP A 7 -7.52 9.00 -2.12
N SER A 8 -8.77 9.12 -2.55
CA SER A 8 -9.30 8.34 -3.65
C SER A 8 -10.39 9.11 -4.40
N HIS A 9 -10.61 8.72 -5.65
CA HIS A 9 -11.71 9.20 -6.48
C HIS A 9 -12.80 8.14 -6.65
N ILE A 10 -12.59 6.93 -6.13
CA ILE A 10 -13.54 5.81 -6.27
C ILE A 10 -14.57 5.87 -5.16
N TYR A 11 -15.74 5.31 -5.44
CA TYR A 11 -16.86 5.15 -4.52
C TYR A 11 -17.52 3.78 -4.77
N ALA A 12 -18.51 3.41 -3.95
CA ALA A 12 -19.21 2.14 -4.14
C ALA A 12 -19.80 2.05 -5.55
N ASP A 13 -19.73 0.86 -6.16
CA ASP A 13 -20.17 0.59 -7.54
C ASP A 13 -19.43 1.37 -8.64
N TYR A 14 -18.31 2.04 -8.31
CA TYR A 14 -17.46 2.68 -9.31
C TYR A 14 -16.83 1.64 -10.25
N THR A 15 -16.94 1.88 -11.56
CA THR A 15 -16.27 1.07 -12.58
C THR A 15 -14.95 1.72 -12.97
N VAL A 16 -13.84 1.02 -12.76
CA VAL A 16 -12.51 1.50 -13.16
C VAL A 16 -12.39 1.45 -14.69
N PRO A 17 -12.24 2.59 -15.38
CA PRO A 17 -12.14 2.62 -16.83
C PRO A 17 -10.78 2.04 -17.29
N PRO A 18 -10.74 1.23 -18.37
CA PRO A 18 -9.51 0.56 -18.82
C PRO A 18 -8.53 1.50 -19.55
N HIS A 19 -8.97 2.72 -19.88
CA HIS A 19 -8.21 3.67 -20.68
C HIS A 19 -7.39 4.68 -19.86
N TYR A 20 -7.46 4.60 -18.52
CA TYR A 20 -6.76 5.50 -17.61
C TYR A 20 -5.83 4.73 -16.67
N ASP A 21 -5.11 5.46 -15.82
CA ASP A 21 -4.26 4.87 -14.80
C ASP A 21 -5.07 3.95 -13.87
N SER A 22 -4.45 2.82 -13.51
CA SER A 22 -4.98 1.80 -12.59
C SER A 22 -5.02 2.25 -11.13
N MET A 23 -4.48 3.43 -10.80
CA MET A 23 -4.45 3.95 -9.44
C MET A 23 -5.85 4.33 -8.95
N ILE A 24 -6.40 3.51 -8.06
CA ILE A 24 -7.72 3.74 -7.45
C ILE A 24 -7.66 4.59 -6.17
N GLY A 25 -6.51 4.68 -5.50
CA GLY A 25 -6.38 5.45 -4.27
C GLY A 25 -4.98 5.42 -3.68
N LYS A 26 -4.76 6.30 -2.70
CA LYS A 26 -3.50 6.44 -1.96
C LYS A 26 -3.78 6.25 -0.48
N LEU A 27 -3.18 5.21 0.10
CA LEU A 27 -3.16 5.00 1.55
C LEU A 27 -1.90 5.64 2.13
N ILE A 28 -2.09 6.70 2.89
CA ILE A 28 -1.01 7.51 3.46
C ILE A 28 -1.07 7.36 4.98
N THR A 29 0.06 6.99 5.58
CA THR A 29 0.16 6.83 7.03
C THR A 29 1.28 7.66 7.62
N TYR A 30 1.02 8.20 8.81
CA TYR A 30 1.97 9.00 9.57
C TYR A 30 2.14 8.45 10.97
N GLY A 31 3.32 8.60 11.55
CA GLY A 31 3.67 8.22 12.91
C GLY A 31 4.85 9.05 13.40
N GLU A 32 5.07 9.07 14.71
CA GLU A 32 6.19 9.81 15.34
C GLU A 32 7.55 9.26 14.92
N ASN A 33 7.59 7.98 14.53
CA ASN A 33 8.74 7.33 13.95
C ASN A 33 8.32 6.34 12.86
N ARG A 34 9.31 5.80 12.17
CA ARG A 34 9.12 4.90 11.02
C ARG A 34 8.38 3.62 11.39
N ASP A 35 8.68 3.04 12.55
CA ASP A 35 8.06 1.80 13.01
C ASP A 35 6.56 1.99 13.28
N VAL A 36 6.19 3.11 13.93
CA VAL A 36 4.79 3.47 14.16
C VAL A 36 4.06 3.71 12.85
N ALA A 37 4.68 4.42 11.90
CA ALA A 37 4.08 4.65 10.58
C ALA A 37 3.84 3.34 9.82
N ILE A 38 4.81 2.42 9.85
CA ILE A 38 4.67 1.09 9.22
C ILE A 38 3.61 0.24 9.92
N ALA A 39 3.57 0.23 11.26
CA ALA A 39 2.55 -0.50 12.00
C ALA A 39 1.13 -0.02 11.63
N ARG A 40 0.93 1.31 11.52
CA ARG A 40 -0.32 1.90 11.05
C ARG A 40 -0.63 1.52 9.60
N ALA A 41 0.34 1.55 8.70
CA ALA A 41 0.17 1.12 7.31
C ALA A 41 -0.25 -0.35 7.20
N ARG A 42 0.37 -1.23 7.99
CA ARG A 42 0.02 -2.66 8.04
C ARG A 42 -1.41 -2.88 8.51
N ASN A 43 -1.83 -2.21 9.57
CA ASN A 43 -3.21 -2.30 10.07
C ASN A 43 -4.20 -1.76 9.03
N ALA A 44 -3.94 -0.58 8.47
CA ALA A 44 -4.79 0.02 7.47
C ALA A 44 -4.94 -0.85 6.20
N LEU A 45 -3.86 -1.50 5.73
CA LEU A 45 -3.95 -2.45 4.61
C LEU A 45 -4.69 -3.74 4.99
N ASN A 46 -4.71 -4.13 6.27
CA ASN A 46 -5.48 -5.28 6.73
C ASN A 46 -6.98 -5.00 6.81
N GLU A 47 -7.33 -3.76 7.12
CA GLU A 47 -8.71 -3.27 7.18
C GLU A 47 -9.23 -2.80 5.81
N LEU A 48 -8.35 -2.60 4.82
CA LEU A 48 -8.73 -2.18 3.47
C LEU A 48 -9.51 -3.29 2.75
N VAL A 49 -10.78 -3.02 2.50
CA VAL A 49 -11.67 -3.90 1.73
C VAL A 49 -11.94 -3.26 0.37
N ILE A 50 -11.50 -3.94 -0.68
CA ILE A 50 -11.78 -3.58 -2.09
C ILE A 50 -12.18 -4.88 -2.78
N ASP A 51 -13.40 -4.90 -3.32
CA ASP A 51 -13.96 -6.05 -4.02
C ASP A 51 -14.26 -5.72 -5.49
N GLY A 52 -14.41 -6.74 -6.33
CA GLY A 52 -14.72 -6.61 -7.76
C GLY A 52 -13.51 -6.37 -8.67
N ILE A 53 -12.34 -5.98 -8.12
CA ILE A 53 -11.10 -5.79 -8.87
C ILE A 53 -9.90 -6.39 -8.12
N LYS A 54 -8.89 -6.85 -8.88
CA LYS A 54 -7.59 -7.23 -8.29
C LYS A 54 -6.80 -5.98 -7.94
N THR A 55 -6.23 -5.94 -6.75
CA THR A 55 -5.37 -4.85 -6.29
C THR A 55 -3.97 -5.35 -5.94
N ASN A 56 -3.01 -4.43 -5.87
CA ASN A 56 -1.64 -4.71 -5.41
C ASN A 56 -1.51 -4.71 -3.86
N THR A 57 -2.62 -4.68 -3.12
CA THR A 57 -2.66 -4.77 -1.65
C THR A 57 -1.81 -5.93 -1.09
N PRO A 58 -1.86 -7.17 -1.63
CA PRO A 58 -1.02 -8.26 -1.13
C PRO A 58 0.48 -8.00 -1.28
N LEU A 59 0.90 -7.33 -2.38
CA LEU A 59 2.30 -6.95 -2.58
C LEU A 59 2.75 -5.93 -1.54
N HIS A 60 1.94 -4.89 -1.29
CA HIS A 60 2.26 -3.90 -0.27
C HIS A 60 2.37 -4.51 1.13
N LYS A 61 1.49 -5.45 1.50
CA LYS A 61 1.62 -6.21 2.76
C LYS A 61 2.95 -6.96 2.85
N ARG A 62 3.38 -7.63 1.78
CA ARG A 62 4.68 -8.33 1.71
C ARG A 62 5.88 -7.40 1.78
N ILE A 63 5.76 -6.17 1.26
CA ILE A 63 6.83 -5.17 1.34
C ILE A 63 6.95 -4.65 2.77
N LEU A 64 5.84 -4.28 3.42
CA LEU A 64 5.85 -3.76 4.79
C LEU A 64 6.21 -4.82 5.85
N ALA A 65 6.06 -6.10 5.53
CA ALA A 65 6.50 -7.20 6.39
C ALA A 65 8.01 -7.48 6.33
N ASP A 66 8.71 -6.97 5.31
CA ASP A 66 10.14 -7.23 5.08
C ASP A 66 11.05 -6.40 6.00
N GLU A 67 11.94 -7.08 6.72
CA GLU A 67 12.91 -6.43 7.61
C GLU A 67 13.88 -5.50 6.87
N ASN A 68 14.28 -5.82 5.63
CA ASN A 68 15.16 -4.93 4.85
C ASN A 68 14.45 -3.62 4.52
N PHE A 69 13.15 -3.69 4.22
CA PHE A 69 12.33 -2.50 4.02
C PHE A 69 12.09 -1.76 5.34
N LYS A 70 11.87 -2.45 6.47
CA LYS A 70 11.72 -1.83 7.80
C LYS A 70 12.97 -1.08 8.27
N ASN A 71 14.15 -1.63 7.98
CA ASN A 71 15.42 -1.04 8.38
C ASN A 71 15.91 0.07 7.43
N GLY A 72 15.16 0.36 6.35
CA GLY A 72 15.50 1.43 5.39
C GLY A 72 16.63 1.09 4.41
N GLY A 73 17.07 -0.16 4.35
CA GLY A 73 18.20 -0.62 3.53
C GLY A 73 17.87 -0.93 2.07
N THR A 74 16.86 -0.28 1.48
CA THR A 74 16.39 -0.60 0.12
C THR A 74 16.89 0.42 -0.90
N ASN A 75 17.47 -0.07 -2.00
CA ASN A 75 17.79 0.75 -3.16
C ASN A 75 16.73 0.61 -4.27
N ILE A 76 16.94 1.26 -5.41
CA ILE A 76 16.01 1.25 -6.54
C ILE A 76 15.76 -0.15 -7.14
N HIS A 77 16.68 -1.10 -6.94
CA HIS A 77 16.58 -2.48 -7.46
C HIS A 77 15.97 -3.47 -6.46
N TYR A 78 15.57 -3.01 -5.27
CA TYR A 78 15.01 -3.89 -4.24
C TYR A 78 13.80 -4.69 -4.73
N LEU A 79 12.88 -4.03 -5.45
CA LEU A 79 11.64 -4.67 -5.88
C LEU A 79 11.89 -5.71 -6.99
N GLU A 80 12.73 -5.39 -7.96
CA GLU A 80 13.14 -6.32 -9.04
C GLU A 80 13.73 -7.60 -8.46
N LYS A 81 14.74 -7.46 -7.59
CA LYS A 81 15.39 -8.59 -6.90
C LYS A 81 14.42 -9.42 -6.08
N LYS A 82 13.47 -8.77 -5.39
CA LYS A 82 12.49 -9.45 -4.54
C LYS A 82 11.43 -10.21 -5.35
N LEU A 83 11.14 -9.76 -6.57
CA LEU A 83 10.20 -10.39 -7.48
C LEU A 83 10.87 -11.41 -8.41
N GLY A 84 12.21 -11.45 -8.45
CA GLY A 84 12.98 -12.31 -9.35
C GLY A 84 12.88 -11.87 -10.81
N LEU A 85 12.73 -10.56 -11.03
CA LEU A 85 12.71 -9.91 -12.34
C LEU A 85 14.12 -9.50 -12.77
#